data_AF-A0A009PEG4-F1
#
_entry.id   AF-A0A009PEG4-F1
#
_cell.length_a   1.000
_cell.length_b   1.000
_cell.length_c   1.000
_cell.angle_alpha   90.00
_cell.angle_beta   90.00
_cell.angle_gamma   90.00
#
_symmetry.space_group_name_H-M   'P 1'
#
loop_
_entity.id
_entity.type
_entity.pdbx_description
1 polymer ?
#
loop_
_entity_poly.entity_id
_entity_poly.type
_entity_poly.pdbx_seq_one_letter_code
_entity_poly.pdbx_strand_id
1 'polypeptide(L)'
;MKDEELRKLYTIEGFLNYMHLPNTFREGWSPSYSLHFEELGIGEDEQAHVYISLNGKIKKSKCEFIQDKVLADKFVKYIEPKLKKNYPSIRLNLRHVECSDLDYRRKTALNEAKVNDLKILEYFKTK
;
A
#
# COMPACT_ATOMS: atom_id res chain seq x y z
N MET A 1 -22.73 -9.38 8.67
CA MET A 1 -21.50 -9.81 7.97
C MET A 1 -20.44 -10.00 9.04
N LYS A 2 -19.89 -11.20 9.21
CA LYS A 2 -19.08 -11.53 10.40
C LYS A 2 -17.77 -10.76 10.37
N ASP A 3 -17.55 -9.90 11.37
CA ASP A 3 -16.33 -9.08 11.55
C ASP A 3 -15.02 -9.88 11.46
N GLU A 4 -15.07 -11.18 11.75
CA GLU A 4 -13.96 -12.10 11.64
C GLU A 4 -13.37 -12.22 10.23
N GLU A 5 -14.17 -12.07 9.18
CA GLU A 5 -13.67 -12.15 7.80
C GLU A 5 -12.95 -10.85 7.39
N LEU A 6 -13.41 -9.70 7.90
CA LEU A 6 -12.78 -8.41 7.66
C LEU A 6 -11.40 -8.30 8.34
N ARG A 7 -11.20 -9.02 9.45
CA ARG A 7 -9.90 -9.13 10.13
C ARG A 7 -8.85 -9.96 9.36
N LYS A 8 -9.25 -10.62 8.27
CA LYS A 8 -8.37 -11.46 7.44
C LYS A 8 -7.96 -10.76 6.14
N LEU A 9 -8.18 -9.45 6.03
CA LEU A 9 -7.75 -8.68 4.87
C LEU A 9 -6.31 -8.19 5.07
N TYR A 10 -5.60 -8.15 3.95
CA TYR A 10 -4.22 -7.68 3.86
C TYR A 10 -4.12 -6.52 2.89
N THR A 11 -3.11 -5.68 3.08
CA THR A 11 -2.72 -4.66 2.12
C THR A 11 -1.20 -4.60 1.99
N ILE A 12 -0.74 -4.03 0.89
CA ILE A 12 0.70 -3.88 0.62
C ILE A 12 1.07 -2.43 0.87
N GLU A 13 2.01 -2.24 1.77
CA GLU A 13 2.59 -0.96 2.11
C GLU A 13 4.00 -0.86 1.51
N GLY A 14 4.43 0.36 1.26
CA GLY A 14 5.77 0.70 0.85
C GLY A 14 6.34 1.77 1.78
N PHE A 15 7.63 1.63 2.09
CA PHE A 15 8.40 2.61 2.84
C PHE A 15 9.58 3.04 1.97
N LEU A 16 9.76 4.34 1.76
CA LEU A 16 10.86 4.89 0.97
C LEU A 16 11.32 6.22 1.54
N ASN A 17 12.56 6.61 1.27
CA ASN A 17 13.07 7.92 1.67
C ASN A 17 12.20 9.02 1.04
N TYR A 18 11.92 10.06 1.82
CA TYR A 18 11.08 11.18 1.41
C TYR A 18 11.54 11.78 0.08
N MET A 19 12.85 11.94 -0.13
CA MET A 19 13.41 12.49 -1.38
C MET A 19 13.14 11.64 -2.62
N HIS A 20 12.85 10.35 -2.45
CA HIS A 20 12.50 9.44 -3.54
C HIS A 20 10.99 9.42 -3.84
N LEU A 21 10.16 10.13 -3.07
CA LEU A 21 8.76 10.33 -3.42
C LEU A 21 8.65 11.25 -4.65
N PRO A 22 7.70 10.98 -5.56
CA PRO A 22 7.33 11.94 -6.60
C PRO A 22 6.95 13.30 -5.99
N ASN A 23 7.25 14.40 -6.68
CA ASN A 23 6.95 15.77 -6.22
C ASN A 23 5.47 15.93 -5.84
N THR A 24 4.57 15.33 -6.62
CA THR A 24 3.12 15.35 -6.39
C THR A 24 2.69 14.59 -5.13
N PHE A 25 3.52 13.69 -4.61
CA PHE A 25 3.29 12.99 -3.35
C PHE A 25 3.85 13.77 -2.17
N ARG A 26 4.99 14.44 -2.37
CA ARG A 26 5.68 15.28 -1.38
C ARG A 26 4.85 16.48 -0.96
N GLU A 27 4.12 17.10 -1.87
CA GLU A 27 3.22 18.21 -1.59
C GLU A 27 2.10 17.78 -0.62
N GLY A 28 2.02 18.46 0.53
CA GLY A 28 1.08 18.13 1.61
C GLY A 28 1.30 16.74 2.22
N TRP A 29 2.51 16.18 2.13
CA TRP A 29 2.91 15.02 2.93
C TRP A 29 3.45 15.54 4.28
N SER A 30 3.02 14.94 5.37
CA SER A 30 3.50 15.24 6.71
C SER A 30 3.73 13.93 7.45
N PRO A 31 4.84 13.77 8.19
CA PRO A 31 5.11 12.57 8.97
C PRO A 31 4.08 12.37 10.10
N SER A 32 3.34 13.43 10.46
CA SER A 32 2.21 13.38 11.40
C SER A 32 1.03 14.15 10.85
N TYR A 33 -0.17 13.55 10.87
CA TYR A 33 -1.42 14.30 10.66
C TYR A 33 -1.42 15.49 11.64
N SER A 34 -1.40 16.72 11.11
CA SER A 34 -1.55 18.05 11.77
C SER A 34 -0.35 19.01 11.71
N LEU A 35 0.85 18.61 11.24
CA LEU A 35 1.99 19.54 11.16
C LEU A 35 2.24 20.03 9.73
N HIS A 36 2.34 21.36 9.54
CA HIS A 36 2.64 21.98 8.26
C HIS A 36 4.10 21.74 7.86
N PHE A 37 4.33 21.59 6.55
CA PHE A 37 5.61 21.24 5.92
C PHE A 37 6.77 22.15 6.34
N GLU A 38 6.50 23.41 6.68
CA GLU A 38 7.50 24.40 7.07
C GLU A 38 7.99 24.25 8.53
N GLU A 39 7.27 23.52 9.38
CA GLU A 39 7.55 23.43 10.82
C GLU A 39 8.49 22.28 11.20
N LEU A 40 8.66 21.29 10.32
CA LEU A 40 9.57 20.16 10.52
C LEU A 40 10.62 20.18 9.41
N GLY A 41 11.88 20.38 9.77
CA GLY A 41 13.01 20.14 8.86
C GLY A 41 13.14 18.65 8.54
N ILE A 42 12.28 18.15 7.64
CA ILE A 42 12.24 16.75 7.20
C ILE A 42 13.60 16.38 6.63
N GLY A 43 14.24 15.39 7.24
CA GLY A 43 15.51 14.87 6.75
C GLY A 43 15.29 14.12 5.44
N GLU A 44 16.26 14.19 4.53
CA GLU A 44 16.18 13.51 3.23
C GLU A 44 15.96 11.98 3.36
N ASP A 45 16.46 11.40 4.46
CA ASP A 45 16.37 9.99 4.81
C ASP A 45 15.12 9.61 5.62
N GLU A 46 14.23 10.57 5.89
CA GLU A 46 12.99 10.28 6.61
C GLU A 46 12.11 9.33 5.80
N GLN A 47 11.57 8.30 6.46
CA GLN A 47 10.80 7.27 5.78
C GLN A 47 9.37 7.72 5.55
N ALA A 48 9.00 7.81 4.28
CA ALA A 48 7.64 8.00 3.86
C ALA A 48 6.90 6.67 3.69
N HIS A 49 5.70 6.60 4.27
CA HIS A 49 4.76 5.50 4.07
C HIS A 49 3.84 5.77 2.88
N VAL A 50 3.65 4.74 2.06
CA VAL A 50 2.72 4.73 0.91
C VAL A 50 2.02 3.37 0.81
N TYR A 51 0.88 3.33 0.12
CA TYR A 51 0.26 2.07 -0.27
C TYR A 51 0.67 1.65 -1.68
N ILE A 52 0.65 0.35 -1.96
CA ILE A 52 0.91 -0.18 -3.30
C ILE A 52 -0.37 -0.68 -3.93
N SER A 53 -0.60 -0.25 -5.16
CA SER A 53 -1.70 -0.76 -5.99
C SER A 53 -1.38 -2.10 -6.63
N LEU A 54 -2.41 -2.84 -7.01
CA LEU A 54 -2.33 -4.10 -7.77
C LEU A 54 -1.72 -3.94 -9.16
N ASN A 55 -1.55 -2.71 -9.64
CA ASN A 55 -0.82 -2.43 -10.88
C ASN A 55 0.66 -2.10 -10.62
N GLY A 56 1.14 -2.25 -9.39
CA GLY A 56 2.53 -1.98 -9.01
C GLY A 56 2.89 -0.49 -9.01
N LYS A 57 1.94 0.40 -8.68
CA LYS A 57 2.16 1.85 -8.50
C LYS A 57 1.96 2.25 -7.04
N ILE A 58 2.73 3.22 -6.56
CA ILE A 58 2.54 3.83 -5.24
C ILE A 58 1.26 4.68 -5.18
N LYS A 59 0.64 4.77 -4.00
CA LYS A 59 -0.60 5.51 -3.69
C LYS A 59 -0.46 6.19 -2.33
N LYS A 60 -0.90 7.46 -2.24
CA LYS A 60 -0.72 8.28 -1.02
C LYS A 60 -1.60 7.84 0.15
N SER A 61 -2.87 7.50 -0.10
CA SER A 61 -3.85 7.31 0.98
C SER A 61 -4.76 6.09 0.83
N LYS A 62 -4.93 5.56 -0.39
CA LYS A 62 -5.89 4.47 -0.64
C LYS A 62 -5.19 3.12 -0.71
N CYS A 63 -5.42 2.30 0.31
CA CYS A 63 -5.02 0.90 0.36
C CYS A 63 -5.95 0.00 -0.48
N GLU A 64 -5.38 -1.05 -1.06
CA GLU A 64 -6.13 -2.12 -1.74
C GLU A 64 -6.12 -3.37 -0.87
N PHE A 65 -7.28 -4.03 -0.80
CA PHE A 65 -7.47 -5.20 0.05
C PHE A 65 -7.23 -6.47 -0.75
N ILE A 66 -6.61 -7.45 -0.09
CA ILE A 66 -6.30 -8.78 -0.61
C ILE A 66 -6.72 -9.78 0.47
N GLN A 67 -7.39 -10.87 0.11
CA GLN A 67 -7.88 -11.83 1.10
C GLN A 67 -6.86 -12.97 1.29
N ASP A 68 -6.28 -13.47 0.20
CA ASP A 68 -5.28 -14.53 0.26
C ASP A 68 -3.87 -13.99 0.60
N LYS A 69 -3.39 -14.31 1.80
CA LYS A 69 -2.05 -13.94 2.28
C LYS A 69 -0.93 -14.49 1.40
N VAL A 70 -1.04 -15.74 0.96
CA VAL A 70 0.02 -16.41 0.17
C VAL A 70 0.09 -15.75 -1.21
N LEU A 71 -1.06 -15.42 -1.77
CA LEU A 71 -1.15 -14.67 -3.02
C LEU A 71 -0.55 -13.26 -2.87
N ALA A 72 -0.88 -12.57 -1.78
CA ALA A 72 -0.33 -11.25 -1.48
C ALA A 72 1.20 -11.27 -1.36
N ASP A 73 1.75 -12.24 -0.61
CA ASP A 73 3.20 -12.40 -0.43
C ASP A 73 3.92 -12.68 -1.76
N LYS A 74 3.36 -13.55 -2.60
CA LYS A 74 3.87 -13.77 -3.96
C LYS A 74 3.83 -12.50 -4.80
N PHE A 75 2.75 -11.71 -4.68
CA PHE A 75 2.59 -10.48 -5.43
C PHE A 75 3.60 -9.40 -5.00
N VAL A 76 3.86 -9.26 -3.69
CA VAL A 76 4.92 -8.39 -3.16
C VAL A 76 6.27 -8.71 -3.80
N LYS A 77 6.69 -9.97 -3.75
CA LYS A 77 7.97 -10.42 -4.34
C LYS A 77 8.05 -10.18 -5.84
N TYR A 78 6.92 -10.26 -6.54
CA TYR A 78 6.84 -10.02 -7.98
C TYR A 78 6.96 -8.54 -8.37
N ILE A 79 6.34 -7.63 -7.59
CA ILE A 79 6.33 -6.20 -7.93
C ILE A 79 7.54 -5.44 -7.39
N GLU A 80 8.13 -5.91 -6.29
CA GLU A 80 9.25 -5.22 -5.63
C GLU A 80 10.42 -4.91 -6.57
N PRO A 81 10.92 -5.84 -7.42
CA PRO A 81 12.02 -5.55 -8.33
C PRO A 81 11.67 -4.48 -9.37
N LYS A 82 10.40 -4.40 -9.79
CA LYS A 82 9.94 -3.38 -10.74
C LYS A 82 9.86 -2.01 -10.08
N LEU A 83 9.35 -1.96 -8.86
CA LEU A 83 9.25 -0.72 -8.08
C LEU A 83 10.62 -0.17 -7.73
N LYS A 84 11.58 -1.03 -7.36
CA LYS A 84 12.97 -0.63 -7.07
C LYS A 84 13.69 0.03 -8.25
N LYS A 85 13.27 -0.20 -9.50
CA LYS A 85 13.83 0.52 -10.65
C LYS A 85 13.52 2.02 -10.62
N ASN A 86 12.34 2.39 -10.12
CA ASN A 86 11.89 3.78 -10.05
C ASN A 86 12.10 4.38 -8.65
N TYR A 87 12.09 3.54 -7.61
CA TYR A 87 12.18 3.94 -6.22
C TYR A 87 13.23 3.06 -5.50
N PRO A 88 14.53 3.34 -5.65
CA PRO A 88 15.60 2.43 -5.19
C PRO A 88 15.56 2.11 -3.69
N SER A 89 15.12 3.05 -2.86
CA SER A 89 15.01 2.86 -1.41
C SER A 89 13.73 2.13 -0.96
N ILE A 90 12.83 1.77 -1.87
CA ILE A 90 11.52 1.22 -1.48
C ILE A 90 11.67 -0.14 -0.81
N ARG A 91 11.02 -0.28 0.33
CA ARG A 91 10.83 -1.54 1.06
C ARG A 91 9.34 -1.82 1.13
N LEU A 92 8.94 -3.02 0.73
CA LEU A 92 7.53 -3.41 0.76
C LEU A 92 7.23 -4.25 2.00
N ASN A 93 6.04 -4.08 2.54
CA ASN A 93 5.54 -4.86 3.66
C ASN A 93 4.11 -5.31 3.40
N LEU A 94 3.78 -6.52 3.85
CA LEU A 94 2.41 -7.00 3.86
C LEU A 94 1.82 -6.73 5.26
N ARG A 95 0.84 -5.83 5.34
CA ARG A 95 0.17 -5.48 6.59
C ARG A 95 -1.21 -6.12 6.66
N HIS A 96 -1.62 -6.50 7.87
CA HIS A 96 -3.02 -6.73 8.17
C HIS A 96 -3.81 -5.41 8.12
N VAL A 97 -5.01 -5.48 7.55
CA VAL A 97 -5.92 -4.34 7.49
C VAL A 97 -6.62 -4.22 8.85
N GLU A 98 -6.53 -3.04 9.45
CA GLU A 98 -7.18 -2.72 10.70
C GLU A 98 -8.61 -2.22 10.46
N CYS A 99 -9.44 -2.24 11.50
CA CYS A 99 -10.81 -1.71 11.40
C CYS A 99 -10.85 -0.24 10.99
N SER A 100 -9.85 0.54 11.39
CA SER A 100 -9.66 1.95 11.01
C SER A 100 -9.46 2.13 9.50
N ASP A 101 -8.80 1.19 8.82
CA ASP A 101 -8.59 1.26 7.35
C ASP A 101 -9.89 0.99 6.57
N LEU A 102 -10.87 0.35 7.21
CA LEU A 102 -12.09 -0.09 6.57
C LEU A 102 -13.13 1.04 6.45
N ASP A 103 -13.10 2.07 7.31
CA ASP A 103 -14.00 3.24 7.34
C ASP A 103 -15.39 2.96 6.70
N TYR A 104 -15.72 3.66 5.61
CA TYR A 104 -16.96 3.52 4.84
C TYR A 104 -16.97 2.28 3.93
N ARG A 105 -15.81 1.66 3.67
CA ARG A 105 -15.62 0.47 2.82
C ARG A 105 -15.91 -0.83 3.55
N ARG A 106 -16.20 -0.82 4.85
CA ARG A 106 -16.44 -2.03 5.66
C ARG A 106 -17.45 -3.01 5.04
N LYS A 107 -18.48 -2.51 4.35
CA LYS A 107 -19.51 -3.33 3.68
C LYS A 107 -19.03 -3.96 2.37
N THR A 108 -18.09 -3.34 1.66
CA THR A 108 -17.62 -3.77 0.34
C THR A 108 -16.22 -4.40 0.36
N ALA A 109 -15.45 -4.20 1.43
CA ALA A 109 -14.04 -4.55 1.52
C ALA A 109 -13.76 -6.02 1.21
N LEU A 110 -14.59 -6.95 1.69
CA LEU A 110 -14.42 -8.37 1.41
C LEU A 110 -14.65 -8.71 -0.07
N ASN A 111 -15.66 -8.11 -0.70
CA ASN A 111 -15.92 -8.32 -2.13
C ASN A 111 -14.81 -7.69 -2.98
N GLU A 112 -14.36 -6.49 -2.60
CA GLU A 112 -13.21 -5.84 -3.24
C GLU A 112 -11.96 -6.73 -3.14
N ALA A 113 -11.69 -7.31 -1.97
CA ALA A 113 -10.56 -8.21 -1.78
C ALA A 113 -10.63 -9.45 -2.67
N LYS A 114 -11.80 -10.11 -2.76
CA LYS A 114 -11.99 -11.27 -3.65
C LYS A 114 -11.77 -10.91 -5.13
N VAL A 115 -12.27 -9.76 -5.57
CA VAL A 115 -12.06 -9.27 -6.95
C VAL A 115 -10.58 -8.99 -7.19
N ASN A 116 -9.89 -8.45 -6.20
CA ASN A 116 -8.47 -8.14 -6.26
C ASN A 116 -7.59 -9.39 -6.31
N ASP A 117 -7.93 -10.43 -5.56
CA ASP A 117 -7.25 -11.73 -5.63
C ASP A 117 -7.30 -12.30 -7.06
N LEU A 118 -8.47 -12.22 -7.72
CA LEU A 118 -8.61 -12.65 -9.11
C LEU A 118 -7.72 -11.86 -10.07
N LYS A 119 -7.65 -10.54 -9.92
CA LYS A 119 -6.76 -9.68 -10.74
C LYS A 119 -5.29 -10.04 -10.56
N ILE A 120 -4.87 -10.32 -9.32
CA ILE A 120 -3.49 -10.76 -9.04
C ILE A 120 -3.20 -12.10 -9.72
N LEU A 121 -4.14 -13.05 -9.68
CA LEU A 121 -4.00 -14.33 -10.36
C LEU A 121 -3.88 -14.17 -11.88
N GLU A 122 -4.65 -13.25 -12.48
CA GLU A 122 -4.54 -12.93 -13.92
C GLU A 122 -3.16 -12.35 -14.29
N TYR A 123 -2.58 -11.50 -13.42
CA TYR A 123 -1.22 -11.00 -13.60
C TYR A 123 -0.16 -12.10 -13.65
N PHE A 124 -0.39 -13.20 -12.94
CA PHE A 124 0.50 -14.37 -12.96
C PHE A 124 0.24 -15.31 -14.13
N LYS A 125 -0.93 -15.27 -14.76
CA LYS A 125 -1.27 -16.11 -15.93
C LYS A 125 -0.87 -15.50 -17.27
N THR A 126 -0.80 -14.18 -17.34
CA THR A 126 -0.49 -13.42 -18.58
C THR A 126 1.01 -13.31 -18.86
N LYS A 127 1.84 -14.05 -18.13
CA LYS A 127 3.29 -14.13 -18.28
C LYS A 127 3.76 -15.57 -18.16
#